data_AF-A0A5T1XEH0-F1
#
_entry.id   AF-A0A5T1XEH0-F1
#
_cell.length_a   1.000
_cell.length_b   1.000
_cell.length_c   1.000
_cell.angle_alpha   90.00
_cell.angle_beta   90.00
_cell.angle_gamma   90.00
#
_symmetry.space_group_name_H-M   'P 1'
#
loop_
_entity.id
_entity.type
_entity.pdbx_description
1 polymer ?
#
loop_
_entity_poly.entity_id
_entity_poly.type
_entity_poly.pdbx_seq_one_letter_code
_entity_poly.pdbx_strand_id
1 'polypeptide(L)'
;DSSYPILAKHGIKPDYVCMLERTEITAEFFNHDFGEFDKDIVFVCAGVVHPKTIEYLKNKTFIITQKVLAFPYYINLKNFCYAAVGFSVAHTLSYLATYLSHKNIIFIGQDLAYAENGNSHPDDYQNSANYESQMYEHILTEAYGGKEKIKTHHVWLMFKRNLEQDVQKIQKYLDTKVYNCTEGGARIEGTIEKPFLWACENLLDKDSNKPFEKLEPLSLNKQNEFLLKAYYKVYQSIKHCRDFSKILSNDFEKIQSVYLSLNEKEEYLNLAIEKIDEFKNKLEDIKQMQDLYEILSPLLTQFELNLARIYVLNPKTKEDAFNKSILWIKEHLEFMELVYGHIKAQENALIKNILPLEEKLKERKLDKWMERVRR
;
A
#
# COMPACT_ATOMS: atom_id res chain seq x y z
N ASP A 1 -9.03 10.89 -7.74
CA ASP A 1 -7.92 11.70 -7.20
C ASP A 1 -8.01 13.12 -7.76
N SER A 2 -6.93 13.87 -7.82
CA SER A 2 -6.85 15.28 -8.27
C SER A 2 -7.54 15.63 -9.60
N SER A 3 -7.65 14.69 -10.54
CA SER A 3 -8.36 14.92 -11.82
C SER A 3 -9.87 15.00 -11.67
N TYR A 4 -10.46 14.42 -10.63
CA TYR A 4 -11.92 14.40 -10.41
C TYR A 4 -12.56 15.79 -10.35
N PRO A 5 -12.11 16.73 -9.49
CA PRO A 5 -12.68 18.08 -9.47
C PRO A 5 -12.45 18.84 -10.79
N ILE A 6 -11.34 18.59 -11.49
CA ILE A 6 -11.06 19.21 -12.80
C ILE A 6 -12.07 18.71 -13.85
N LEU A 7 -12.29 17.40 -13.93
CA LEU A 7 -13.24 16.81 -14.86
C LEU A 7 -14.67 17.29 -14.58
N ALA A 8 -15.05 17.41 -13.30
CA ALA A 8 -16.35 17.96 -12.89
C ALA A 8 -16.55 19.40 -13.37
N LYS A 9 -15.53 20.26 -13.24
CA LYS A 9 -15.55 21.65 -13.74
C LYS A 9 -15.83 21.73 -15.24
N HIS A 10 -15.37 20.75 -16.01
CA HIS A 10 -15.58 20.66 -17.45
C HIS A 10 -16.79 19.81 -17.86
N GLY A 11 -17.59 19.31 -16.91
CA GLY A 11 -18.76 18.49 -17.20
C GLY A 11 -18.43 17.10 -17.78
N ILE A 12 -17.21 16.62 -17.59
CA ILE A 12 -16.76 15.30 -18.06
C ILE A 12 -16.98 14.30 -16.93
N LYS A 13 -18.06 13.50 -17.02
CA LYS A 13 -18.39 12.53 -15.97
C LYS A 13 -17.54 11.26 -16.08
N PRO A 14 -16.68 10.94 -15.10
CA PRO A 14 -15.95 9.66 -15.10
C PRO A 14 -16.86 8.50 -14.68
N ASP A 15 -16.62 7.31 -15.21
CA ASP A 15 -17.26 6.07 -14.69
C ASP A 15 -16.61 5.61 -13.37
N TYR A 16 -15.28 5.74 -13.28
CA TYR A 16 -14.48 5.31 -12.12
C TYR A 16 -13.55 6.42 -11.66
N VAL A 17 -13.44 6.59 -10.34
CA VAL A 17 -12.48 7.52 -9.73
C VAL A 17 -11.63 6.79 -8.70
N CYS A 18 -10.33 6.66 -8.96
CA CYS A 18 -9.41 5.96 -8.05
C CYS A 18 -8.76 6.91 -7.03
N MET A 19 -8.42 6.39 -5.84
CA MET A 19 -7.65 7.08 -4.79
C MET A 19 -6.73 6.10 -4.07
N LEU A 20 -5.46 6.46 -3.90
CA LEU A 20 -4.44 5.64 -3.22
C LEU A 20 -3.82 6.30 -2.00
N GLU A 21 -3.90 7.63 -1.91
CA GLU A 21 -3.09 8.42 -1.00
C GLU A 21 -3.70 8.53 0.40
N ARG A 22 -2.81 8.64 1.39
CA ARG A 22 -3.11 8.58 2.82
C ARG A 22 -3.00 9.91 3.54
N THR A 23 -2.85 10.99 2.79
CA THR A 23 -2.69 12.34 3.32
C THR A 23 -4.04 13.07 3.37
N GLU A 24 -4.17 14.02 4.29
CA GLU A 24 -5.38 14.84 4.38
C GLU A 24 -5.57 15.70 3.13
N ILE A 25 -4.49 16.28 2.58
CA ILE A 25 -4.54 17.14 1.38
C ILE A 25 -5.15 16.43 0.16
N THR A 26 -4.92 15.12 0.02
CA THR A 26 -5.49 14.34 -1.09
C THR A 26 -6.93 13.92 -0.83
N ALA A 27 -7.33 13.79 0.43
CA ALA A 27 -8.74 13.57 0.79
C ALA A 27 -9.63 14.76 0.40
N GLU A 28 -9.10 15.98 0.47
CA GLU A 28 -9.82 17.21 0.12
C GLU A 28 -10.24 17.30 -1.36
N PHE A 29 -9.71 16.44 -2.24
CA PHE A 29 -10.24 16.30 -3.62
C PHE A 29 -11.64 15.71 -3.66
N PHE A 30 -12.11 15.08 -2.59
CA PHE A 30 -13.46 14.54 -2.48
C PHE A 30 -14.38 15.40 -1.61
N ASN A 31 -13.85 16.48 -1.01
CA ASN A 31 -14.63 17.44 -0.22
C ASN A 31 -15.40 18.43 -1.13
N HIS A 32 -16.14 17.87 -2.07
CA HIS A 32 -16.97 18.60 -3.03
C HIS A 32 -18.33 17.93 -3.11
N ASP A 33 -19.37 18.77 -3.16
CA ASP A 33 -20.73 18.35 -3.45
C ASP A 33 -21.08 18.72 -4.90
N PHE A 34 -20.93 17.75 -5.81
CA PHE A 34 -21.32 17.91 -7.21
C PHE A 34 -22.73 17.40 -7.50
N GLY A 35 -23.51 17.01 -6.47
CA GLY A 35 -24.90 16.58 -6.60
C GLY A 35 -25.11 15.46 -7.62
N GLU A 36 -26.02 15.68 -8.58
CA GLU A 36 -26.37 14.69 -9.63
C GLU A 36 -25.18 14.31 -10.54
N PHE A 37 -24.12 15.11 -10.61
CA PHE A 37 -22.92 14.75 -11.36
C PHE A 37 -22.28 13.47 -10.81
N ASP A 38 -22.31 13.27 -9.49
CA ASP A 38 -21.70 12.11 -8.84
C ASP A 38 -22.51 10.82 -9.01
N LYS A 39 -23.70 10.91 -9.61
CA LYS A 39 -24.56 9.77 -9.84
C LYS A 39 -23.91 8.78 -10.81
N ASP A 40 -23.90 7.52 -10.39
CA ASP A 40 -23.33 6.36 -11.09
C ASP A 40 -21.79 6.36 -11.19
N ILE A 41 -21.09 7.31 -10.56
CA ILE A 41 -19.63 7.26 -10.42
C ILE A 41 -19.26 6.22 -9.37
N VAL A 42 -18.31 5.33 -9.68
CA VAL A 42 -17.75 4.38 -8.71
C VAL A 42 -16.39 4.86 -8.23
N PHE A 43 -16.29 5.20 -6.95
CA PHE A 43 -15.05 5.60 -6.31
C PHE A 43 -14.29 4.36 -5.81
N VAL A 44 -13.07 4.14 -6.31
CA VAL A 44 -12.23 2.99 -5.98
C VAL A 44 -11.08 3.43 -5.07
N CYS A 45 -11.19 3.16 -3.77
CA CYS A 45 -10.23 3.63 -2.78
C CYS A 45 -9.34 2.49 -2.26
N ALA A 46 -8.04 2.75 -2.11
CA ALA A 46 -7.16 1.85 -1.39
C ALA A 46 -7.56 1.73 0.09
N GLY A 47 -7.34 0.57 0.71
CA GLY A 47 -7.62 0.34 2.14
C GLY A 47 -6.79 1.18 3.12
N VAL A 48 -5.87 1.99 2.62
CA VAL A 48 -4.96 2.85 3.40
C VAL A 48 -5.23 4.35 3.19
N VAL A 49 -6.30 4.72 2.48
CA VAL A 49 -6.62 6.13 2.26
C VAL A 49 -6.91 6.85 3.56
N HIS A 50 -6.75 8.17 3.56
CA HIS A 50 -7.05 8.99 4.73
C HIS A 50 -8.52 8.84 5.15
N PRO A 51 -8.86 8.76 6.46
CA PRO A 51 -10.25 8.54 6.92
C PRO A 51 -11.27 9.55 6.38
N LYS A 52 -10.86 10.82 6.19
CA LYS A 52 -11.72 11.85 5.57
C LYS A 52 -12.21 11.48 4.18
N THR A 53 -11.42 10.75 3.40
CA THR A 53 -11.88 10.25 2.09
C THR A 53 -13.12 9.38 2.24
N ILE A 54 -13.16 8.51 3.25
CA ILE A 54 -14.33 7.66 3.50
C ILE A 54 -15.52 8.48 4.01
N GLU A 55 -15.26 9.50 4.83
CA GLU A 55 -16.28 10.43 5.31
C GLU A 55 -16.95 11.18 4.16
N TYR A 56 -16.17 11.80 3.28
CA TYR A 56 -16.66 12.57 2.14
C TYR A 56 -17.39 11.70 1.10
N LEU A 57 -17.02 10.42 0.99
CA LEU A 57 -17.62 9.48 0.05
C LEU A 57 -18.81 8.70 0.63
N LYS A 58 -19.21 8.89 1.90
CA LYS A 58 -20.19 7.99 2.57
C LYS A 58 -21.55 7.88 1.85
N ASN A 59 -21.95 8.94 1.16
CA ASN A 59 -23.23 9.00 0.43
C ASN A 59 -23.07 8.71 -1.07
N LYS A 60 -21.85 8.38 -1.52
CA LYS A 60 -21.50 8.08 -2.91
C LYS A 60 -21.25 6.57 -3.05
N THR A 61 -21.25 6.06 -4.27
CA THR A 61 -20.90 4.65 -4.52
C THR A 61 -19.40 4.48 -4.45
N PHE A 62 -18.88 3.95 -3.35
CA PHE A 62 -17.45 3.68 -3.22
C PHE A 62 -17.15 2.22 -2.84
N ILE A 63 -15.98 1.75 -3.27
CA ILE A 63 -15.42 0.46 -2.90
C ILE A 63 -14.06 0.67 -2.23
N ILE A 64 -13.80 -0.10 -1.18
CA ILE A 64 -12.48 -0.18 -0.57
C ILE A 64 -11.82 -1.46 -1.05
N THR A 65 -10.64 -1.33 -1.65
CA THR A 65 -9.81 -2.45 -2.08
C THR A 65 -8.48 -2.40 -1.33
N GLN A 66 -8.05 -3.55 -0.81
CA GLN A 66 -6.82 -3.63 -0.03
C GLN A 66 -5.57 -3.57 -0.90
N LYS A 67 -4.52 -2.93 -0.37
CA LYS A 67 -3.15 -3.07 -0.92
C LYS A 67 -2.61 -4.47 -0.62
N VAL A 68 -1.60 -4.89 -1.39
CA VAL A 68 -0.86 -6.14 -1.16
C VAL A 68 0.05 -5.98 0.06
N LEU A 69 -0.56 -6.10 1.24
CA LEU A 69 0.09 -5.98 2.54
C LEU A 69 -0.18 -7.25 3.37
N ALA A 70 0.68 -7.56 4.33
CA ALA A 70 0.64 -8.82 5.06
C ALA A 70 -0.60 -8.93 5.95
N PHE A 71 -1.02 -7.84 6.62
CA PHE A 71 -2.18 -7.87 7.49
C PHE A 71 -3.51 -8.02 6.70
N PRO A 72 -3.77 -7.24 5.62
CA PRO A 72 -4.91 -7.51 4.75
C PRO A 72 -4.92 -8.91 4.14
N TYR A 73 -3.75 -9.48 3.82
CA TYR A 73 -3.64 -10.87 3.36
C TYR A 73 -4.06 -11.86 4.46
N TYR A 74 -3.63 -11.64 5.71
CA TYR A 74 -3.99 -12.44 6.87
C TYR A 74 -5.51 -12.45 7.16
N ILE A 75 -6.17 -11.30 7.01
CA ILE A 75 -7.63 -11.15 7.13
C ILE A 75 -8.38 -12.01 6.10
N ASN A 76 -7.75 -12.33 4.97
CA ASN A 76 -8.20 -13.31 3.98
C ASN A 76 -9.55 -12.98 3.32
N LEU A 77 -9.79 -11.69 3.02
CA LEU A 77 -10.93 -11.22 2.23
C LEU A 77 -10.58 -11.08 0.74
N LYS A 78 -9.88 -12.08 0.20
CA LYS A 78 -9.22 -12.03 -1.13
C LYS A 78 -10.14 -11.59 -2.28
N ASN A 79 -11.43 -11.92 -2.22
CA ASN A 79 -12.42 -11.56 -3.25
C ASN A 79 -12.70 -10.04 -3.34
N PHE A 80 -12.29 -9.25 -2.33
CA PHE A 80 -12.53 -7.80 -2.24
C PHE A 80 -11.21 -7.01 -2.20
N CYS A 81 -10.10 -7.66 -2.56
CA CYS A 81 -8.76 -7.08 -2.45
C CYS A 81 -8.10 -6.95 -3.83
N TYR A 82 -7.05 -6.11 -3.88
CA TYR A 82 -6.06 -6.08 -4.96
C TYR A 82 -6.53 -5.52 -6.32
N ALA A 83 -7.63 -4.75 -6.34
CA ALA A 83 -8.03 -4.00 -7.53
C ALA A 83 -7.33 -2.63 -7.62
N ALA A 84 -7.04 -1.98 -6.49
CA ALA A 84 -6.26 -0.74 -6.42
C ALA A 84 -4.78 -1.00 -6.07
N VAL A 85 -4.08 -1.60 -7.02
CA VAL A 85 -2.65 -1.89 -6.95
C VAL A 85 -1.87 -0.94 -7.86
N GLY A 86 -0.57 -0.76 -7.58
CA GLY A 86 0.31 0.12 -8.35
C GLY A 86 0.93 1.25 -7.51
N PHE A 87 1.89 1.95 -8.12
CA PHE A 87 2.66 3.01 -7.47
C PHE A 87 2.01 4.39 -7.56
N SER A 88 1.03 4.56 -8.45
CA SER A 88 0.23 5.78 -8.59
C SER A 88 -1.18 5.45 -9.10
N VAL A 89 -2.08 6.43 -9.03
CA VAL A 89 -3.47 6.28 -9.50
C VAL A 89 -3.54 5.90 -10.98
N ALA A 90 -2.60 6.38 -11.80
CA ALA A 90 -2.51 6.02 -13.21
C ALA A 90 -2.22 4.52 -13.44
N HIS A 91 -1.32 3.94 -12.64
CA HIS A 91 -1.05 2.49 -12.68
C HIS A 91 -2.30 1.70 -12.28
N THR A 92 -2.97 2.12 -11.20
CA THR A 92 -4.21 1.48 -10.75
C THR A 92 -5.29 1.53 -11.82
N LEU A 93 -5.49 2.66 -12.49
CA LEU A 93 -6.47 2.79 -13.57
C LEU A 93 -6.11 1.91 -14.77
N SER A 94 -4.82 1.80 -15.12
CA SER A 94 -4.34 0.90 -16.17
C SER A 94 -4.66 -0.57 -15.83
N TYR A 95 -4.37 -1.01 -14.61
CA TYR A 95 -4.73 -2.37 -14.16
C TYR A 95 -6.25 -2.59 -14.15
N LEU A 96 -7.02 -1.64 -13.60
CA LEU A 96 -8.48 -1.73 -13.60
C LEU A 96 -9.02 -1.88 -15.03
N ALA A 97 -8.50 -1.11 -15.99
CA ALA A 97 -8.91 -1.21 -17.39
C ALA A 97 -8.60 -2.60 -17.99
N THR A 98 -7.47 -3.21 -17.63
CA THR A 98 -7.14 -4.57 -18.07
C THR A 98 -8.03 -5.64 -17.42
N TYR A 99 -8.35 -5.52 -16.13
CA TYR A 99 -9.26 -6.43 -15.44
C TYR A 99 -10.69 -6.36 -15.99
N LEU A 100 -11.10 -5.17 -16.44
CA LEU A 100 -12.37 -4.97 -17.15
C LEU A 100 -12.30 -5.36 -18.64
N SER A 101 -11.17 -5.93 -19.09
CA SER A 101 -10.97 -6.43 -20.46
C SER A 101 -11.16 -5.38 -21.55
N HIS A 102 -10.80 -4.12 -21.28
CA HIS A 102 -10.81 -3.08 -22.31
C HIS A 102 -9.79 -3.39 -23.42
N LYS A 103 -10.23 -3.29 -24.68
CA LYS A 103 -9.39 -3.50 -25.86
C LYS A 103 -8.43 -2.35 -26.13
N ASN A 104 -8.80 -1.14 -25.73
CA ASN A 104 -8.00 0.07 -25.89
C ASN A 104 -7.89 0.78 -24.54
N ILE A 105 -6.67 1.12 -24.15
CA ILE A 105 -6.35 1.99 -23.00
C ILE A 105 -5.71 3.25 -23.56
N ILE A 106 -6.23 4.42 -23.21
CA ILE A 106 -5.77 5.71 -23.73
C ILE A 106 -5.33 6.57 -22.54
N PHE A 107 -4.07 6.98 -22.52
CA PHE A 107 -3.53 7.88 -21.50
C PHE A 107 -3.67 9.34 -21.93
N ILE A 108 -4.32 10.14 -21.09
CA ILE A 108 -4.58 11.57 -21.30
C ILE A 108 -4.25 12.29 -19.99
N GLY A 109 -3.45 13.36 -20.06
CA GLY A 109 -2.96 14.08 -18.88
C GLY A 109 -1.99 13.25 -18.03
N GLN A 110 -1.30 12.28 -18.65
CA GLN A 110 -0.25 11.49 -18.02
C GLN A 110 1.11 12.07 -18.40
N ASP A 111 1.36 13.32 -18.02
CA ASP A 111 2.52 14.10 -18.50
C ASP A 111 3.85 13.51 -18.04
N LEU A 112 3.97 13.15 -16.75
CA LEU A 112 5.22 12.67 -16.13
C LEU A 112 6.41 13.61 -16.39
N ALA A 113 6.12 14.89 -16.60
CA ALA A 113 7.03 15.93 -17.00
C ALA A 113 6.46 17.29 -16.58
N TYR A 114 7.33 18.28 -16.44
CA TYR A 114 6.91 19.66 -16.19
C TYR A 114 6.46 20.30 -17.50
N ALA A 115 5.50 21.22 -17.40
CA ALA A 115 5.14 22.10 -18.51
C ALA A 115 6.31 23.04 -18.87
N GLU A 116 6.26 23.65 -20.06
CA GLU A 116 7.31 24.57 -20.54
C GLU A 116 7.57 25.74 -19.57
N ASN A 117 6.51 26.23 -18.92
CA ASN A 117 6.58 27.30 -17.91
C ASN A 117 7.11 26.81 -16.54
N GLY A 118 7.42 25.52 -16.39
CA GLY A 118 7.91 24.91 -15.16
C GLY A 118 6.82 24.45 -14.18
N ASN A 119 5.54 24.56 -14.55
CA ASN A 119 4.44 24.04 -13.72
C ASN A 119 4.53 22.51 -13.63
N SER A 120 4.19 21.99 -12.45
CA SER A 120 4.15 20.55 -12.15
C SER A 120 2.75 19.95 -12.35
N HIS A 121 1.73 20.81 -12.31
CA HIS A 121 0.33 20.44 -12.39
C HIS A 121 -0.43 21.41 -13.32
N PRO A 122 -1.63 21.04 -13.80
CA PRO A 122 -2.50 21.96 -14.54
C PRO A 122 -2.89 23.19 -13.71
N ASP A 123 -3.24 24.28 -14.38
CA ASP A 123 -3.63 25.55 -13.74
C ASP A 123 -4.83 25.40 -12.80
N ASP A 124 -5.74 24.48 -13.11
CA ASP A 124 -6.94 24.18 -12.33
C ASP A 124 -6.71 23.18 -11.18
N TYR A 125 -5.46 22.81 -10.90
CA TYR A 125 -5.16 21.95 -9.76
C TYR A 125 -5.43 22.65 -8.43
N GLN A 126 -6.21 22.00 -7.57
CA GLN A 126 -6.71 22.56 -6.30
C GLN A 126 -5.60 23.05 -5.36
N ASN A 127 -4.39 22.49 -5.44
CA ASN A 127 -3.25 22.85 -4.57
C ASN A 127 -2.20 23.74 -5.27
N SER A 128 -2.54 24.40 -6.38
CA SER A 128 -1.67 25.23 -7.25
C SER A 128 -0.85 24.45 -8.28
N ALA A 129 -0.77 24.99 -9.50
CA ALA A 129 0.01 24.45 -10.62
C ALA A 129 1.51 24.23 -10.30
N ASN A 130 2.05 24.96 -9.33
CA ASN A 130 3.45 24.88 -8.92
C ASN A 130 3.72 24.02 -7.67
N TYR A 131 2.73 23.29 -7.16
CA TYR A 131 2.77 22.54 -5.90
C TYR A 131 4.04 21.69 -5.72
N GLU A 132 4.51 21.01 -6.77
CA GLU A 132 5.72 20.16 -6.74
C GLU A 132 6.87 20.68 -7.61
N SER A 133 6.74 21.88 -8.20
CA SER A 133 7.66 22.38 -9.22
C SER A 133 9.12 22.50 -8.78
N GLN A 134 9.37 22.67 -7.47
CA GLN A 134 10.72 22.81 -6.89
C GLN A 134 11.03 21.71 -5.86
N MET A 135 10.18 20.69 -5.73
CA MET A 135 10.34 19.65 -4.71
C MET A 135 11.54 18.73 -5.00
N TYR A 136 11.86 18.55 -6.28
CA TYR A 136 12.89 17.64 -6.75
C TYR A 136 13.79 18.30 -7.78
N GLU A 137 15.02 17.81 -7.88
CA GLU A 137 15.94 18.18 -8.95
C GLU A 137 15.34 17.85 -10.33
N HIS A 138 15.45 18.80 -11.26
CA HIS A 138 14.99 18.65 -12.63
C HIS A 138 16.01 17.86 -13.44
N ILE A 139 15.55 16.77 -14.05
CA ILE A 139 16.32 15.94 -14.98
C ILE A 139 15.60 15.87 -16.31
N LEU A 140 16.27 15.38 -17.35
CA LEU A 140 15.70 15.28 -18.70
C LEU A 140 15.26 13.86 -19.04
N THR A 141 14.16 13.75 -19.78
CA THR A 141 13.69 12.51 -20.40
C THR A 141 13.22 12.77 -21.82
N GLU A 142 12.94 11.71 -22.59
CA GLU A 142 12.40 11.85 -23.95
C GLU A 142 10.99 12.40 -23.90
N ALA A 143 10.76 13.47 -24.65
CA ALA A 143 9.42 14.00 -24.88
C ALA A 143 8.66 13.08 -25.83
N TYR A 144 7.33 13.17 -25.78
CA TYR A 144 6.43 12.55 -26.74
C TYR A 144 6.96 12.71 -28.19
N GLY A 145 6.91 11.64 -28.99
CA GLY A 145 7.45 11.62 -30.35
C GLY A 145 8.96 11.35 -30.45
N GLY A 146 9.68 11.30 -29.32
CA GLY A 146 11.06 10.79 -29.23
C GLY A 146 12.16 11.67 -29.84
N LYS A 147 11.84 12.90 -30.26
CA LYS A 147 12.80 13.83 -30.89
C LYS A 147 13.41 14.83 -29.92
N GLU A 148 12.63 15.24 -28.92
CA GLU A 148 13.01 16.29 -27.99
C GLU A 148 13.20 15.72 -26.58
N LYS A 149 13.75 16.55 -25.69
CA LYS A 149 13.88 16.24 -24.27
C LYS A 149 13.01 17.18 -23.46
N ILE A 150 12.35 16.67 -22.43
CA ILE A 150 11.50 17.42 -21.51
C ILE A 150 11.97 17.25 -20.07
N LYS A 151 11.72 18.26 -19.24
CA LYS A 151 12.07 18.22 -17.82
C LYS A 151 11.12 17.31 -17.04
N THR A 152 11.68 16.52 -16.13
CA THR A 152 10.96 15.61 -15.22
C THR A 152 11.76 15.50 -13.91
N HIS A 153 11.38 14.59 -13.02
CA HIS A 153 12.15 14.23 -11.83
C HIS A 153 12.17 12.72 -11.59
N HIS A 154 13.00 12.28 -10.65
CA HIS A 154 13.30 10.86 -10.45
C HIS A 154 12.07 10.00 -10.07
N VAL A 155 11.08 10.55 -9.35
CA VAL A 155 9.85 9.82 -8.99
C VAL A 155 8.95 9.63 -10.22
N TRP A 156 8.75 10.67 -11.05
CA TRP A 156 8.01 10.52 -12.31
C TRP A 156 8.71 9.59 -13.29
N LEU A 157 10.05 9.58 -13.34
CA LEU A 157 10.78 8.56 -14.10
C LEU A 157 10.55 7.15 -13.58
N MET A 158 10.48 6.96 -12.26
CA MET A 158 10.13 5.67 -11.68
C MET A 158 8.71 5.26 -12.10
N PHE A 159 7.72 6.17 -12.02
CA PHE A 159 6.35 5.90 -12.48
C PHE A 159 6.30 5.57 -13.98
N LYS A 160 6.98 6.36 -14.81
CA LYS A 160 7.14 6.12 -16.24
C LYS A 160 7.65 4.70 -16.52
N ARG A 161 8.77 4.31 -15.90
CA ARG A 161 9.39 2.99 -16.11
C ARG A 161 8.49 1.84 -15.67
N ASN A 162 7.70 2.02 -14.61
CA ASN A 162 6.73 1.01 -14.18
C ASN A 162 5.57 0.90 -15.17
N LEU A 163 5.02 2.03 -15.65
CA LEU A 163 4.02 2.02 -16.73
C LEU A 163 4.56 1.34 -18.00
N GLU A 164 5.80 1.60 -18.40
CA GLU A 164 6.43 0.93 -19.55
C GLU A 164 6.50 -0.59 -19.37
N GLN A 165 6.84 -1.06 -18.17
CA GLN A 165 6.81 -2.49 -17.85
C GLN A 165 5.39 -3.08 -17.89
N ASP A 166 4.41 -2.34 -17.40
CA ASP A 166 3.00 -2.75 -17.47
C ASP A 166 2.52 -2.82 -18.91
N VAL A 167 2.82 -1.82 -19.73
CA VAL A 167 2.50 -1.78 -21.16
C VAL A 167 3.12 -2.96 -21.90
N GLN A 168 4.40 -3.26 -21.64
CA GLN A 168 5.05 -4.44 -22.22
C GLN A 168 4.33 -5.74 -21.86
N LYS A 169 3.92 -5.92 -20.59
CA LYS A 169 3.17 -7.11 -20.16
C LYS A 169 1.79 -7.16 -20.82
N ILE A 170 1.07 -6.04 -20.83
CA ILE A 170 -0.24 -5.92 -21.47
C ILE A 170 -0.15 -6.34 -22.93
N GLN A 171 0.77 -5.76 -23.69
CA GLN A 171 0.92 -6.04 -25.11
C GLN A 171 1.41 -7.47 -25.40
N LYS A 172 2.17 -8.06 -24.48
CA LYS A 172 2.70 -9.43 -24.64
C LYS A 172 1.63 -10.49 -24.34
N TYR A 173 0.76 -10.25 -23.36
CA TYR A 173 -0.13 -11.27 -22.81
C TYR A 173 -1.61 -11.04 -23.08
N LEU A 174 -2.02 -9.82 -23.45
CA LEU A 174 -3.41 -9.42 -23.68
C LEU A 174 -3.59 -8.84 -25.08
N ASP A 175 -4.80 -8.98 -25.64
CA ASP A 175 -5.20 -8.29 -26.87
C ASP A 175 -5.70 -6.87 -26.57
N THR A 176 -4.88 -6.10 -25.85
CA THR A 176 -5.16 -4.72 -25.46
C THR A 176 -4.10 -3.79 -26.05
N LYS A 177 -4.53 -2.73 -26.73
CA LYS A 177 -3.66 -1.66 -27.21
C LYS A 177 -3.60 -0.52 -26.21
N VAL A 178 -2.40 0.00 -25.96
CA VAL A 178 -2.18 1.14 -25.06
C VAL A 178 -1.68 2.32 -25.88
N TYR A 179 -2.39 3.45 -25.77
CA TYR A 179 -2.11 4.68 -26.48
C TYR A 179 -1.63 5.75 -25.50
N ASN A 180 -0.58 6.47 -25.85
CA ASN A 180 -0.24 7.72 -25.20
C ASN A 180 -0.79 8.87 -26.05
N CYS A 181 -1.71 9.65 -25.49
CA CYS A 181 -2.32 10.81 -26.13
C CYS A 181 -1.98 12.12 -25.39
N THR A 182 -0.92 12.12 -24.58
CA THR A 182 -0.45 13.32 -23.88
C THR A 182 0.74 13.92 -24.64
N GLU A 183 0.45 14.75 -25.64
CA GLU A 183 1.45 15.29 -26.58
C GLU A 183 2.50 16.21 -25.94
N GLY A 184 2.14 16.89 -24.85
CA GLY A 184 3.07 17.73 -24.06
C GLY A 184 3.89 16.97 -23.02
N GLY A 185 3.69 15.65 -22.90
CA GLY A 185 4.28 14.83 -21.84
C GLY A 185 5.59 14.12 -22.24
N ALA A 186 6.06 13.29 -21.31
CA ALA A 186 7.13 12.34 -21.58
C ALA A 186 6.65 11.22 -22.51
N ARG A 187 7.55 10.76 -23.39
CA ARG A 187 7.37 9.53 -24.16
C ARG A 187 7.26 8.35 -23.19
N ILE A 188 6.25 7.48 -23.35
CA ILE A 188 6.12 6.24 -22.59
C ILE A 188 6.38 5.07 -23.55
N GLU A 189 7.53 4.44 -23.43
CA GLU A 189 7.97 3.38 -24.35
C GLU A 189 7.02 2.18 -24.35
N GLY A 190 6.83 1.60 -25.54
CA GLY A 190 5.84 0.54 -25.78
C GLY A 190 4.43 1.06 -26.09
N THR A 191 4.05 2.27 -25.67
CA THR A 191 2.74 2.83 -26.04
C THR A 191 2.68 3.24 -27.52
N ILE A 192 1.47 3.31 -28.07
CA ILE A 192 1.22 3.88 -29.40
C ILE A 192 0.96 5.38 -29.22
N GLU A 193 1.89 6.22 -29.67
CA GLU A 193 1.72 7.68 -29.65
C GLU A 193 0.75 8.13 -30.74
N LYS A 194 -0.37 8.74 -30.33
CA LYS A 194 -1.36 9.36 -31.22
C LYS A 194 -1.91 10.64 -30.59
N PRO A 195 -2.17 11.71 -31.37
CA PRO A 195 -2.91 12.87 -30.87
C PRO A 195 -4.24 12.47 -30.23
N PHE A 196 -4.67 13.18 -29.19
CA PHE A 196 -5.96 12.86 -28.55
C PHE A 196 -7.13 12.99 -29.53
N LEU A 197 -7.09 13.99 -30.42
CA LEU A 197 -8.08 14.16 -31.49
C LEU A 197 -8.19 12.91 -32.37
N TRP A 198 -7.06 12.31 -32.75
CA TRP A 198 -7.06 11.07 -33.54
C TRP A 198 -7.77 9.93 -32.78
N ALA A 199 -7.52 9.80 -31.47
CA ALA A 199 -8.18 8.79 -30.66
C ALA A 199 -9.69 9.02 -30.57
N CYS A 200 -10.14 10.28 -30.44
CA CYS A 200 -11.55 10.64 -30.50
C CYS A 200 -12.19 10.19 -31.82
N GLU A 201 -11.57 10.54 -32.95
CA GLU A 201 -12.10 10.27 -34.29
C GLU A 201 -12.04 8.80 -34.72
N ASN A 202 -11.13 7.99 -34.16
CA ASN A 202 -10.87 6.63 -34.64
C ASN A 202 -11.24 5.53 -33.63
N LEU A 203 -11.28 5.85 -32.33
CA LEU A 203 -11.54 4.89 -31.26
C LEU A 203 -12.81 5.21 -30.46
N LEU A 204 -13.26 6.47 -30.46
CA LEU A 204 -14.36 6.98 -29.63
C LEU A 204 -15.47 7.65 -30.46
N ASP A 205 -15.53 7.39 -31.77
CA ASP A 205 -16.45 8.00 -32.74
C ASP A 205 -17.89 7.47 -32.65
N LYS A 206 -18.10 6.41 -31.88
CA LYS A 206 -19.38 5.72 -31.71
C LYS A 206 -19.81 5.74 -30.27
N ASP A 207 -21.09 6.03 -30.06
CA ASP A 207 -21.74 5.80 -28.79
C ASP A 207 -21.63 4.31 -28.43
N SER A 208 -20.91 4.06 -27.35
CA SER A 208 -20.79 2.73 -26.77
C SER A 208 -22.06 2.43 -26.00
N ASN A 209 -22.83 1.43 -26.47
CA ASN A 209 -23.74 0.75 -25.56
C ASN A 209 -22.86 0.04 -24.52
N LYS A 210 -23.10 0.30 -23.23
CA LYS A 210 -22.37 -0.29 -22.11
C LYS A 210 -23.19 -1.46 -21.54
N PRO A 211 -23.25 -2.65 -22.17
CA PRO A 211 -24.07 -3.78 -21.72
C PRO A 211 -23.39 -4.51 -20.57
N PHE A 212 -22.96 -3.78 -19.54
CA PHE A 212 -22.36 -4.40 -18.37
C PHE A 212 -23.47 -5.10 -17.59
N GLU A 213 -23.23 -6.36 -17.25
CA GLU A 213 -24.08 -7.05 -16.29
C GLU A 213 -24.04 -6.27 -14.97
N LYS A 214 -25.23 -5.95 -14.46
CA LYS A 214 -25.32 -5.25 -13.19
C LYS A 214 -24.78 -6.15 -12.09
N LEU A 215 -23.70 -5.72 -11.45
CA LEU A 215 -23.16 -6.42 -10.29
C LEU A 215 -24.13 -6.24 -9.12
N GLU A 216 -24.75 -7.34 -8.71
CA GLU A 216 -25.61 -7.33 -7.54
C GLU A 216 -24.77 -7.47 -6.27
N PRO A 217 -25.12 -6.75 -5.19
CA PRO A 217 -24.49 -6.93 -3.90
C PRO A 217 -24.58 -8.39 -3.44
N LEU A 218 -23.60 -8.83 -2.66
CA LEU A 218 -23.67 -10.15 -2.01
C LEU A 218 -24.95 -10.27 -1.18
N SER A 219 -25.50 -11.49 -1.11
CA SER A 219 -26.59 -11.77 -0.17
C SER A 219 -26.21 -11.39 1.27
N LEU A 220 -27.19 -10.96 2.06
CA LEU A 220 -26.98 -10.58 3.45
C LEU A 220 -26.26 -11.67 4.25
N ASN A 221 -26.59 -12.94 4.01
CA ASN A 221 -25.92 -14.06 4.67
C ASN A 221 -24.43 -14.14 4.33
N LYS A 222 -24.05 -13.89 3.07
CA LYS A 222 -22.64 -13.85 2.67
C LYS A 222 -21.91 -12.63 3.24
N GLN A 223 -22.56 -11.48 3.27
CA GLN A 223 -21.99 -10.30 3.95
C GLN A 223 -21.72 -10.59 5.43
N ASN A 224 -22.69 -11.18 6.14
CA ASN A 224 -22.56 -11.55 7.55
C ASN A 224 -21.44 -12.59 7.78
N GLU A 225 -21.30 -13.57 6.88
CA GLU A 225 -20.20 -14.55 6.91
C GLU A 225 -18.83 -13.85 6.83
N PHE A 226 -18.66 -12.91 5.89
CA PHE A 226 -17.40 -12.18 5.74
C PHE A 226 -17.10 -11.25 6.92
N LEU A 227 -18.11 -10.55 7.46
CA LEU A 227 -17.96 -9.74 8.67
C LEU A 227 -17.47 -10.57 9.86
N LEU A 228 -18.06 -11.75 10.08
CA LEU A 228 -17.65 -12.65 11.17
C LEU A 228 -16.25 -13.23 10.96
N LYS A 229 -15.88 -13.58 9.72
CA LYS A 229 -14.51 -14.06 9.42
C LYS A 229 -13.46 -12.98 9.68
N ALA A 230 -13.73 -11.74 9.26
CA ALA A 230 -12.85 -10.61 9.51
C ALA A 230 -12.72 -10.36 11.02
N TYR A 231 -13.84 -10.36 11.75
CA TYR A 231 -13.87 -10.19 13.20
C TYR A 231 -13.05 -11.27 13.93
N TYR A 232 -13.24 -12.53 13.55
CA TYR A 232 -12.46 -13.65 14.08
C TYR A 232 -10.96 -13.44 13.84
N LYS A 233 -10.55 -13.10 12.62
CA LYS A 233 -9.14 -12.88 12.30
C LYS A 233 -8.52 -11.74 13.11
N VAL A 234 -9.20 -10.58 13.22
CA VAL A 234 -8.72 -9.46 14.03
C VAL A 234 -8.58 -9.87 15.50
N TYR A 235 -9.57 -10.60 16.05
CA TYR A 235 -9.51 -11.07 17.43
C TYR A 235 -8.38 -12.08 17.67
N GLN A 236 -8.14 -13.00 16.72
CA GLN A 236 -7.00 -13.92 16.78
C GLN A 236 -5.67 -13.16 16.76
N SER A 237 -5.55 -12.09 15.99
CA SER A 237 -4.34 -11.26 15.99
C SER A 237 -4.13 -10.53 17.32
N ILE A 238 -5.20 -9.99 17.93
CA ILE A 238 -5.12 -9.40 19.29
C ILE A 238 -4.64 -10.45 20.30
N LYS A 239 -5.20 -11.67 20.25
CA LYS A 239 -4.77 -12.77 21.11
C LYS A 239 -3.31 -13.14 20.85
N HIS A 240 -2.91 -13.23 19.59
CA HIS A 240 -1.53 -13.51 19.19
C HIS A 240 -0.57 -12.47 19.75
N CYS A 241 -0.87 -11.17 19.64
CA CYS A 241 -0.07 -10.11 20.25
C CYS A 241 0.12 -10.33 21.76
N ARG A 242 -0.95 -10.68 22.49
CA ARG A 242 -0.90 -10.92 23.95
C ARG A 242 -0.06 -12.13 24.32
N ASP A 243 -0.28 -13.23 23.63
CA ASP A 243 0.40 -14.50 23.92
C ASP A 243 1.89 -14.39 23.54
N PHE A 244 2.19 -13.81 22.38
CA PHE A 244 3.57 -13.62 21.94
C PHE A 244 4.31 -12.56 22.78
N SER A 245 3.64 -11.52 23.27
CA SER A 245 4.24 -10.58 24.23
C SER A 245 4.72 -11.28 25.50
N LYS A 246 3.98 -12.27 26.02
CA LYS A 246 4.39 -13.03 27.21
C LYS A 246 5.60 -13.92 26.92
N ILE A 247 5.59 -14.57 25.75
CA ILE A 247 6.73 -15.39 25.28
C ILE A 247 7.98 -14.49 25.19
N LEU A 248 7.84 -13.32 24.56
CA LEU A 248 8.91 -12.35 24.38
C LEU A 248 9.46 -11.84 25.70
N SER A 249 8.61 -11.48 26.66
CA SER A 249 9.06 -11.06 28.00
C SER A 249 9.82 -12.17 28.72
N ASN A 250 9.32 -13.41 28.68
CA ASN A 250 9.99 -14.55 29.31
C ASN A 250 11.35 -14.85 28.65
N ASP A 251 11.44 -14.79 27.33
CA ASP A 251 12.69 -15.01 26.60
C ASP A 251 13.69 -13.88 26.87
N PHE A 252 13.21 -12.63 26.92
CA PHE A 252 14.03 -11.46 27.25
C PHE A 252 14.63 -11.58 28.65
N GLU A 253 13.83 -11.88 29.68
CA GLU A 253 14.31 -12.05 31.05
C GLU A 253 15.38 -13.16 31.15
N LYS A 254 15.17 -14.28 30.45
CA LYS A 254 16.15 -15.38 30.40
C LYS A 254 17.45 -14.93 29.76
N ILE A 255 17.42 -14.30 28.58
CA ILE A 255 18.62 -13.84 27.87
C ILE A 255 19.32 -12.75 28.68
N GLN A 256 18.58 -11.79 29.22
CA GLN A 256 19.11 -10.71 30.05
C GLN A 256 19.79 -11.25 31.32
N SER A 257 19.22 -12.26 31.97
CA SER A 257 19.84 -12.88 33.15
C SER A 257 21.18 -13.57 32.82
N VAL A 258 21.27 -14.24 31.67
CA VAL A 258 22.53 -14.83 31.17
C VAL A 258 23.52 -13.72 30.84
N TYR A 259 23.07 -12.67 30.16
CA TYR A 259 23.89 -11.51 29.79
C TYR A 259 24.52 -10.82 31.01
N LEU A 260 23.75 -10.56 32.06
CA LEU A 260 24.24 -9.95 33.30
C LEU A 260 25.23 -10.84 34.08
N SER A 261 25.22 -12.15 33.80
CA SER A 261 26.09 -13.14 34.43
C SER A 261 27.37 -13.42 33.63
N LEU A 262 27.57 -12.76 32.48
CA LEU A 262 28.73 -12.98 31.61
C LEU A 262 30.03 -12.56 32.32
N ASN A 263 30.95 -13.51 32.48
CA ASN A 263 32.23 -13.34 33.18
C ASN A 263 33.40 -13.96 32.41
N GLU A 264 33.63 -13.52 31.17
CA GLU A 264 34.66 -14.03 30.23
C GLU A 264 34.60 -15.54 29.92
N LYS A 265 33.70 -16.29 30.57
CA LYS A 265 33.50 -17.72 30.32
C LYS A 265 32.69 -17.94 29.04
N GLU A 266 33.29 -18.68 28.12
CA GLU A 266 32.73 -19.05 26.82
C GLU A 266 31.39 -19.81 26.92
N GLU A 267 31.16 -20.55 28.00
CA GLU A 267 29.92 -21.31 28.24
C GLU A 267 28.67 -20.41 28.32
N TYR A 268 28.74 -19.30 29.08
CA TYR A 268 27.60 -18.38 29.20
C TYR A 268 27.35 -17.62 27.90
N LEU A 269 28.40 -17.35 27.12
CA LEU A 269 28.28 -16.73 25.81
C LEU A 269 27.52 -17.64 24.85
N ASN A 270 27.90 -18.92 24.76
CA ASN A 270 27.22 -19.90 23.92
C ASN A 270 25.76 -20.08 24.34
N LEU A 271 25.48 -20.10 25.64
CA LEU A 271 24.12 -20.18 26.17
C LEU A 271 23.28 -18.95 25.78
N ALA A 272 23.85 -17.74 25.81
CA ALA A 272 23.14 -16.54 25.39
C ALA A 272 22.81 -16.59 23.89
N ILE A 273 23.76 -17.02 23.06
CA ILE A 273 23.58 -17.18 21.61
C ILE A 273 22.48 -18.20 21.32
N GLU A 274 22.52 -19.38 21.94
CA GLU A 274 21.50 -20.42 21.77
C GLU A 274 20.09 -19.89 22.09
N LYS A 275 19.93 -19.17 23.21
CA LYS A 275 18.64 -18.58 23.58
C LYS A 275 18.17 -17.49 22.61
N ILE A 276 19.10 -16.70 22.09
CA ILE A 276 18.79 -15.70 21.06
C ILE A 276 18.34 -16.39 19.78
N ASP A 277 19.01 -17.46 19.35
CA ASP A 277 18.63 -18.22 18.15
C ASP A 277 17.24 -18.87 18.32
N GLU A 278 16.93 -19.42 19.50
CA GLU A 278 15.58 -19.89 19.82
C GLU A 278 14.52 -18.80 19.69
N PHE A 279 14.81 -17.58 20.16
CA PHE A 279 13.92 -16.43 20.01
C PHE A 279 13.75 -16.04 18.52
N LYS A 280 14.86 -15.91 17.78
CA LYS A 280 14.84 -15.55 16.35
C LYS A 280 14.01 -16.53 15.54
N ASN A 281 14.17 -17.83 15.77
CA ASN A 281 13.39 -18.87 15.10
C ASN A 281 11.89 -18.71 15.29
N LYS A 282 11.44 -18.24 16.46
CA LYS A 282 10.01 -17.95 16.71
C LYS A 282 9.56 -16.71 15.93
N LEU A 283 10.37 -15.66 15.93
CA LEU A 283 10.05 -14.38 15.30
C LEU A 283 10.06 -14.45 13.76
N GLU A 284 10.94 -15.28 13.19
CA GLU A 284 11.14 -15.42 11.75
C GLU A 284 10.23 -16.50 11.12
N ASP A 285 9.42 -17.21 11.90
CA ASP A 285 8.40 -18.13 11.37
C ASP A 285 7.28 -17.34 10.69
N ILE A 286 7.44 -17.12 9.38
CA ILE A 286 6.50 -16.37 8.52
C ILE A 286 5.07 -16.92 8.62
N LYS A 287 4.89 -18.24 8.82
CA LYS A 287 3.55 -18.83 8.87
C LYS A 287 2.84 -18.45 10.17
N GLN A 288 3.57 -18.41 11.28
CA GLN A 288 3.02 -18.02 12.58
C GLN A 288 2.90 -16.51 12.74
N MET A 289 3.84 -15.75 12.16
CA MET A 289 3.93 -14.29 12.30
C MET A 289 3.22 -13.50 11.21
N GLN A 290 2.40 -14.13 10.37
CA GLN A 290 1.81 -13.50 9.20
C GLN A 290 1.04 -12.19 9.51
N ASP A 291 0.30 -12.15 10.62
CA ASP A 291 -0.47 -10.99 11.06
C ASP A 291 0.40 -9.87 11.67
N LEU A 292 1.60 -10.21 12.13
CA LEU A 292 2.58 -9.27 12.68
C LEU A 292 3.68 -8.91 11.67
N TYR A 293 3.74 -9.59 10.53
CA TYR A 293 4.82 -9.44 9.57
C TYR A 293 4.91 -8.01 9.02
N GLU A 294 3.77 -7.35 8.85
CA GLU A 294 3.70 -5.97 8.35
C GLU A 294 4.45 -4.97 9.24
N ILE A 295 4.33 -5.13 10.57
CA ILE A 295 4.98 -4.22 11.53
C ILE A 295 6.41 -4.68 11.87
N LEU A 296 6.72 -5.97 11.75
CA LEU A 296 8.00 -6.54 12.16
C LEU A 296 9.03 -6.58 11.03
N SER A 297 8.62 -6.73 9.77
CA SER A 297 9.54 -6.88 8.64
C SER A 297 10.47 -5.67 8.43
N PRO A 298 9.98 -4.40 8.49
CA PRO A 298 10.88 -3.25 8.41
C PRO A 298 11.83 -3.16 9.60
N LEU A 299 11.36 -3.50 10.80
CA LEU A 299 12.16 -3.51 12.02
C LEU A 299 13.28 -4.56 11.94
N LEU A 300 12.97 -5.77 11.48
CA LEU A 300 13.95 -6.83 11.24
C LEU A 300 14.99 -6.40 10.19
N THR A 301 14.55 -5.75 9.11
CA THR A 301 15.47 -5.24 8.08
C THR A 301 16.45 -4.22 8.67
N GLN A 302 15.95 -3.26 9.45
CA GLN A 302 16.80 -2.27 10.10
C GLN A 302 17.79 -2.91 11.10
N PHE A 303 17.31 -3.91 11.85
CA PHE A 303 18.12 -4.66 12.79
C PHE A 303 19.26 -5.41 12.10
N GLU A 304 18.99 -6.13 11.01
CA GLU A 304 20.00 -6.86 10.24
C GLU A 304 21.06 -5.91 9.64
N LEU A 305 20.66 -4.71 9.21
CA LEU A 305 21.61 -3.68 8.77
C LEU A 305 22.51 -3.17 9.90
N ASN A 306 21.99 -3.08 11.13
CA ASN A 306 22.80 -2.73 12.31
C ASN A 306 23.76 -3.88 12.67
N LEU A 307 23.28 -5.13 12.67
CA LEU A 307 24.10 -6.31 12.94
C LEU A 307 25.25 -6.46 11.94
N ALA A 308 25.03 -6.15 10.66
CA ALA A 308 26.07 -6.20 9.63
C ALA A 308 27.32 -5.41 10.02
N ARG A 309 27.16 -4.29 10.74
CA ARG A 309 28.28 -3.47 11.25
C ARG A 309 29.12 -4.20 12.29
N ILE A 310 28.48 -5.03 13.12
CA ILE A 310 29.18 -5.87 14.10
C ILE A 310 29.90 -7.00 13.39
N TYR A 311 29.25 -7.67 12.44
CA TYR A 311 29.83 -8.80 11.73
C TYR A 311 31.16 -8.45 11.04
N VAL A 312 31.28 -7.24 10.47
CA VAL A 312 32.51 -6.78 9.81
C VAL A 312 33.62 -6.32 10.75
N LEU A 313 33.39 -6.25 12.06
CA LEU A 313 34.46 -5.98 13.02
C LEU A 313 35.50 -7.11 12.96
N ASN A 314 36.78 -6.73 12.88
CA ASN A 314 37.91 -7.65 12.74
C ASN A 314 38.67 -7.76 14.07
N PRO A 315 38.26 -8.66 14.99
CA PRO A 315 38.91 -8.79 16.29
C PRO A 315 40.35 -9.25 16.14
N LYS A 316 41.29 -8.64 16.87
CA LYS A 316 42.72 -8.98 16.84
C LYS A 316 43.13 -9.83 18.04
N THR A 317 42.39 -9.73 19.12
CA THR A 317 42.62 -10.47 20.36
C THR A 317 41.41 -11.34 20.73
N LYS A 318 41.58 -12.24 21.70
CA LYS A 318 40.46 -12.98 22.29
C LYS A 318 39.48 -12.06 23.02
N GLU A 319 40.00 -11.00 23.66
CA GLU A 319 39.19 -9.98 24.32
C GLU A 319 38.34 -9.21 23.30
N ASP A 320 38.91 -8.85 22.14
CA ASP A 320 38.15 -8.21 21.06
C ASP A 320 37.02 -9.12 20.55
N ALA A 321 37.29 -10.42 20.41
CA ALA A 321 36.29 -11.39 19.97
C ALA A 321 35.18 -11.56 21.01
N PHE A 322 35.53 -11.58 22.30
CA PHE A 322 34.57 -11.58 23.40
C PHE A 322 33.70 -10.32 23.38
N ASN A 323 34.32 -9.13 23.34
CA ASN A 323 33.63 -7.83 23.28
C ASN A 323 32.73 -7.70 22.05
N LYS A 324 33.15 -8.20 20.89
CA LYS A 324 32.31 -8.28 19.68
C LYS A 324 31.06 -9.12 19.93
N SER A 325 31.18 -10.22 20.65
CA SER A 325 30.05 -11.10 20.98
C SER A 325 29.11 -10.48 22.02
N ILE A 326 29.65 -9.75 23.01
CA ILE A 326 28.87 -8.94 23.95
C ILE A 326 28.04 -7.88 23.21
N LEU A 327 28.66 -7.19 22.25
CA LEU A 327 27.96 -6.20 21.43
C LEU A 327 26.84 -6.84 20.61
N TRP A 328 27.09 -8.00 20.01
CA TRP A 328 26.07 -8.77 19.30
C TRP A 328 24.88 -9.15 20.20
N ILE A 329 25.13 -9.65 21.41
CA ILE A 329 24.06 -9.99 22.36
C ILE A 329 23.27 -8.75 22.77
N LYS A 330 23.97 -7.63 23.03
CA LYS A 330 23.33 -6.37 23.41
C LYS A 330 22.38 -5.85 22.33
N GLU A 331 22.79 -5.85 21.07
CA GLU A 331 21.90 -5.43 19.96
C GLU A 331 20.65 -6.32 19.88
N HIS A 332 20.76 -7.63 20.14
CA HIS A 332 19.58 -8.52 20.15
C HIS A 332 18.63 -8.19 21.31
N LEU A 333 19.16 -7.86 22.50
CA LEU A 333 18.33 -7.43 23.62
C LEU A 333 17.58 -6.13 23.31
N GLU A 334 18.26 -5.12 22.73
CA GLU A 334 17.62 -3.87 22.29
C GLU A 334 16.57 -4.13 21.20
N PHE A 335 16.85 -5.04 20.25
CA PHE A 335 15.89 -5.45 19.24
C PHE A 335 14.64 -6.11 19.85
N MET A 336 14.79 -6.98 20.85
CA MET A 336 13.66 -7.61 21.54
C MET A 336 12.74 -6.59 22.20
N GLU A 337 13.29 -5.54 22.82
CA GLU A 337 12.51 -4.44 23.40
C GLU A 337 11.72 -3.67 22.32
N LEU A 338 12.35 -3.40 21.17
CA LEU A 338 11.68 -2.77 20.04
C LEU A 338 10.55 -3.64 19.48
N VAL A 339 10.79 -4.95 19.33
CA VAL A 339 9.77 -5.93 18.90
C VAL A 339 8.58 -5.91 19.87
N TYR A 340 8.85 -5.89 21.18
CA TYR A 340 7.81 -5.81 22.21
C TYR A 340 6.96 -4.54 22.05
N GLY A 341 7.62 -3.39 21.89
CA GLY A 341 6.96 -2.10 21.67
C GLY A 341 6.03 -2.12 20.44
N HIS A 342 6.48 -2.70 19.33
CA HIS A 342 5.68 -2.80 18.10
C HIS A 342 4.47 -3.73 18.28
N ILE A 343 4.65 -4.88 18.92
CA ILE A 343 3.54 -5.81 19.21
C ILE A 343 2.49 -5.13 20.10
N LYS A 344 2.91 -4.35 21.10
CA LYS A 344 1.99 -3.59 21.97
C LYS A 344 1.27 -2.48 21.22
N ALA A 345 1.96 -1.76 20.34
CA ALA A 345 1.34 -0.75 19.50
C ALA A 345 0.26 -1.37 18.58
N GLN A 346 0.55 -2.53 17.99
CA GLN A 346 -0.39 -3.28 17.17
C GLN A 346 -1.60 -3.76 17.98
N GLU A 347 -1.38 -4.36 19.15
CA GLU A 347 -2.48 -4.79 20.04
C GLU A 347 -3.44 -3.62 20.32
N ASN A 348 -2.89 -2.46 20.73
CA ASN A 348 -3.66 -1.27 21.03
C ASN A 348 -4.41 -0.74 19.80
N ALA A 349 -3.76 -0.72 18.64
CA ALA A 349 -4.36 -0.29 17.39
C ALA A 349 -5.54 -1.19 16.99
N LEU A 350 -5.39 -2.52 17.10
CA LEU A 350 -6.45 -3.47 16.78
C LEU A 350 -7.63 -3.34 17.74
N ILE A 351 -7.38 -3.23 19.05
CA ILE A 351 -8.44 -3.05 20.07
C ILE A 351 -9.22 -1.74 19.83
N LYS A 352 -8.51 -0.65 19.52
CA LYS A 352 -9.15 0.65 19.26
C LYS A 352 -10.01 0.62 18.00
N ASN A 353 -9.53 -0.03 16.94
CA ASN A 353 -10.15 0.06 15.61
C ASN A 353 -11.13 -1.09 15.29
N ILE A 354 -11.29 -2.08 16.17
CA ILE A 354 -12.29 -3.16 15.96
C ILE A 354 -13.73 -2.69 16.25
N LEU A 355 -13.92 -1.58 16.98
CA LEU A 355 -15.23 -1.14 17.46
C LEU A 355 -16.29 -0.95 16.35
N PRO A 356 -16.01 -0.30 15.21
CA PRO A 356 -17.02 -0.15 14.15
C PRO A 356 -17.49 -1.49 13.57
N LEU A 357 -16.59 -2.49 13.52
CA LEU A 357 -16.95 -3.85 13.09
C LEU A 357 -17.85 -4.53 14.13
N GLU A 358 -17.58 -4.34 15.42
CA GLU A 358 -18.44 -4.85 16.49
C GLU A 358 -19.83 -4.23 16.46
N GLU A 359 -19.92 -2.91 16.29
CA GLU A 359 -21.19 -2.19 16.15
C GLU A 359 -21.97 -2.74 14.96
N LYS A 360 -21.31 -2.92 13.80
CA LYS A 360 -21.95 -3.49 12.62
C LYS A 360 -22.47 -4.91 12.86
N LEU A 361 -21.72 -5.75 13.57
CA LEU A 361 -22.16 -7.11 13.89
C LEU A 361 -23.38 -7.12 14.83
N LYS A 362 -23.42 -6.21 15.81
CA LYS A 362 -24.59 -6.02 16.70
C LYS A 362 -25.82 -5.52 15.95
N GLU A 363 -25.66 -4.56 15.06
CA GLU A 363 -26.75 -4.10 14.16
C GLU A 363 -27.33 -5.25 13.32
N ARG A 364 -26.48 -6.20 12.92
CA ARG A 364 -26.86 -7.41 12.19
C ARG A 364 -27.40 -8.53 13.09
N LYS A 365 -27.51 -8.31 14.41
CA LYS A 365 -27.96 -9.29 15.43
C LYS A 365 -27.10 -10.55 15.48
N LEU A 366 -25.78 -10.40 15.38
CA LEU A 366 -24.80 -11.49 15.35
C LEU A 366 -24.06 -11.69 16.68
N ASP A 367 -24.57 -11.13 17.78
CA ASP A 367 -23.95 -11.11 19.12
C ASP A 367 -23.52 -12.50 19.61
N LYS A 368 -24.40 -13.50 19.44
CA LYS A 368 -24.11 -14.90 19.79
C LYS A 368 -22.82 -15.42 19.13
N TRP A 369 -22.55 -15.01 17.89
CA TRP A 369 -21.35 -15.43 17.17
C TRP A 369 -20.12 -14.63 17.62
N MET A 370 -20.28 -13.35 17.95
CA MET A 370 -19.21 -12.55 18.55
C MET A 370 -18.73 -13.15 19.87
N GLU A 371 -19.66 -13.52 20.76
CA GLU A 371 -19.33 -14.17 22.03
C GLU A 371 -18.58 -15.50 21.82
N ARG A 372 -19.00 -16.28 20.81
CA ARG A 372 -18.33 -17.53 20.46
C ARG A 372 -16.90 -17.31 19.94
N VAL A 373 -16.66 -16.23 19.21
CA VAL A 373 -15.31 -15.87 18.72
C VAL A 373 -14.40 -15.41 19.86
N ARG A 374 -14.96 -14.76 20.88
CA ARG A 374 -14.21 -14.23 22.02
C ARG A 374 -13.75 -15.31 23.02
N ARG A 375 -14.48 -16.42 23.10
CA ARG A 375 -14.10 -17.61 23.88
C ARG A 375 -13.00 -18.37 23.16
#